data_AF-A0A952W9T6-F1
#
_entry.id   AF-A0A952W9T6-F1
#
_cell.length_a   1.000
_cell.length_b   1.000
_cell.length_c   1.000
_cell.angle_alpha   90.00
_cell.angle_beta   90.00
_cell.angle_gamma   90.00
#
_symmetry.space_group_name_H-M   'P 1'
#
loop_
_entity.id
_entity.type
_entity.pdbx_description
1 polymer ?
#
loop_
_entity_poly.entity_id
_entity_poly.type
_entity_poly.pdbx_seq_one_letter_code
_entity_poly.pdbx_strand_id
1 'polypeptide(L)'
;MNEQEFQAKLGELISQINNVPEGDRTDLLKLAEETKNRHDRMKKTIGELQESLDYLRLSVKYLVFDLEATRRENQYLRKLLDRQAGANDQNDQNHND
;
A
#
# COMPACT_ATOMS: atom_id res chain seq x y z
N MET A 1 -0.50 -6.57 20.84
CA MET A 1 -1.73 -6.45 21.62
C MET A 1 -2.86 -6.26 20.64
N ASN A 2 -3.86 -7.14 20.65
CA ASN A 2 -5.03 -6.98 19.79
C ASN A 2 -6.03 -5.99 20.43
N GLU A 3 -7.02 -5.54 19.65
CA GLU A 3 -8.02 -4.57 20.14
C GLU A 3 -8.76 -5.06 21.39
N GLN A 4 -9.12 -6.35 21.42
CA GLN A 4 -9.87 -6.95 22.51
C GLN A 4 -9.07 -6.94 23.83
N GLU A 5 -7.78 -7.25 23.77
CA GLU A 5 -6.88 -7.16 24.92
C GLU A 5 -6.75 -5.72 25.42
N PHE A 6 -6.66 -4.74 24.52
CA PHE A 6 -6.54 -3.33 24.90
C PHE A 6 -7.80 -2.85 25.63
N GLN A 7 -8.98 -3.12 25.06
CA GLN A 7 -10.26 -2.75 25.67
C GLN A 7 -10.47 -3.45 27.01
N ALA A 8 -10.10 -4.73 27.12
CA ALA A 8 -10.21 -5.46 28.38
C ALA A 8 -9.34 -4.85 29.49
N LYS A 9 -8.07 -4.55 29.20
CA LYS A 9 -7.16 -3.94 30.19
C LYS A 9 -7.56 -2.50 30.53
N LEU A 10 -8.06 -1.73 29.55
CA LEU A 10 -8.55 -0.39 29.79
C LEU A 10 -9.81 -0.41 30.67
N GLY A 11 -10.72 -1.36 30.45
CA GLY A 11 -11.90 -1.57 31.28
C GLY A 11 -11.54 -1.93 32.73
N GLU A 12 -10.58 -2.84 32.92
CA GLU A 12 -10.04 -3.16 34.25
C GLU A 12 -9.44 -1.92 34.93
N LEU A 13 -8.64 -1.14 34.20
CA LEU A 13 -8.03 0.07 34.73
C LEU A 13 -9.09 1.10 35.18
N ILE A 14 -10.12 1.33 34.37
CA ILE A 14 -11.23 2.24 34.72
C ILE A 14 -11.99 1.70 35.94
N SER A 15 -12.22 0.39 36.03
CA SER A 15 -12.85 -0.24 37.19
C SER A 15 -12.03 -0.04 38.48
N GLN A 16 -10.71 -0.14 38.38
CA GLN A 16 -9.81 0.10 39.52
C GLN A 16 -9.78 1.57 39.95
N ILE A 17 -9.76 2.51 39.00
CA ILE A 17 -9.85 3.96 39.28
C ILE A 17 -11.15 4.29 40.01
N ASN A 18 -12.24 3.57 39.71
CA ASN A 18 -13.52 3.78 40.37
C ASN A 18 -13.52 3.43 41.87
N ASN A 19 -12.54 2.68 42.37
CA ASN A 19 -12.40 2.32 43.79
C ASN A 19 -11.47 3.27 44.58
N VAL A 20 -10.90 4.30 43.94
CA VAL A 20 -9.98 5.28 44.56
C VAL A 20 -10.77 6.48 45.12
N PRO A 21 -10.36 7.08 46.27
CA PRO A 21 -11.00 8.27 46.84
C PRO A 21 -11.10 9.44 45.84
N GLU A 22 -12.18 10.24 45.93
CA GLU A 22 -12.60 11.18 44.88
C GLU A 22 -11.56 12.25 44.47
N GLY A 23 -10.58 12.56 45.34
CA GLY A 23 -9.58 13.62 45.10
C GLY A 23 -8.73 13.40 43.85
N ASP A 24 -8.32 12.15 43.56
CA ASP A 24 -7.41 11.82 42.44
C ASP A 24 -8.12 11.12 41.26
N ARG A 25 -9.42 10.81 41.43
CA ARG A 25 -10.22 10.02 40.49
C ARG A 25 -10.41 10.74 39.15
N THR A 26 -10.60 12.05 39.19
CA THR A 26 -10.97 12.87 38.04
C THR A 26 -9.86 12.95 36.99
N ASP A 27 -8.60 13.11 37.44
CA ASP A 27 -7.45 13.24 36.54
C ASP A 27 -7.05 11.89 35.94
N LEU A 28 -7.18 10.80 36.70
CA LEU A 28 -6.96 9.44 36.20
C LEU A 28 -7.99 9.04 35.14
N LEU A 29 -9.27 9.39 35.33
CA LEU A 29 -10.31 9.16 34.33
C LEU A 29 -10.05 9.96 33.05
N LYS A 30 -9.62 11.23 33.17
CA LYS A 30 -9.22 12.02 32.01
C LYS A 30 -8.06 11.37 31.24
N LEU A 31 -7.03 10.92 31.94
CA LEU A 31 -5.86 10.29 31.31
C LEU A 31 -6.22 8.98 30.61
N ALA A 32 -7.10 8.17 31.20
CA ALA A 32 -7.60 6.94 30.59
C ALA A 32 -8.38 7.24 29.29
N GLU A 33 -9.24 8.25 29.31
CA GLU A 33 -10.00 8.69 28.14
C GLU A 33 -9.10 9.29 27.05
N GLU A 34 -8.10 10.09 27.41
CA GLU A 34 -7.09 10.59 26.46
C GLU A 34 -6.30 9.45 25.81
N THR A 35 -5.93 8.43 26.59
CA THR A 35 -5.19 7.26 26.11
C THR A 35 -6.03 6.47 25.11
N LYS A 36 -7.31 6.24 25.40
CA LYS A 36 -8.26 5.62 24.48
C LYS A 36 -8.38 6.40 23.17
N ASN A 37 -8.59 7.72 23.26
CA ASN A 37 -8.71 8.59 22.09
C ASN A 37 -7.43 8.61 21.23
N ARG A 38 -6.24 8.58 21.85
CA ARG A 38 -4.97 8.47 21.13
C ARG A 38 -4.84 7.12 20.42
N HIS A 39 -5.23 6.04 21.08
CA HIS A 39 -5.22 4.69 20.50
C HIS A 39 -6.15 4.60 19.28
N ASP A 40 -7.37 5.13 19.39
CA ASP A 40 -8.34 5.15 18.28
C ASP A 40 -7.83 5.94 17.07
N ARG A 41 -7.21 7.11 17.30
CA ARG A 41 -6.59 7.91 16.24
C ARG A 41 -5.46 7.16 15.55
N MET A 42 -4.57 6.56 16.34
CA MET A 42 -3.45 5.78 15.82
C MET A 42 -3.94 4.60 14.97
N LYS A 43 -4.96 3.88 15.43
CA LYS A 43 -5.57 2.79 14.68
C LYS A 43 -6.14 3.26 13.34
N LYS A 44 -6.84 4.40 13.34
CA LYS A 44 -7.36 5.01 12.11
C LYS A 44 -6.24 5.34 11.14
N THR A 45 -5.18 6.01 11.60
CA THR A 45 -4.03 6.35 10.76
C THR A 45 -3.33 5.12 10.20
N ILE A 46 -3.17 4.06 10.99
CA ILE A 46 -2.59 2.80 10.51
C ILE A 46 -3.48 2.18 9.42
N GLY A 47 -4.80 2.21 9.58
CA GLY A 47 -5.75 1.75 8.55
C GLY A 47 -5.60 2.53 7.24
N GLU A 48 -5.57 3.86 7.30
CA GLU A 48 -5.38 4.73 6.13
C GLU A 48 -4.03 4.48 5.43
N LEU A 49 -2.97 4.22 6.21
CA LEU A 49 -1.65 3.86 5.67
C LEU A 49 -1.66 2.49 4.99
N GLN A 50 -2.36 1.50 5.57
CA GLN A 50 -2.52 0.18 4.97
C GLN A 50 -3.26 0.26 3.63
N GLU A 51 -4.36 1.00 3.56
CA GLU A 51 -5.10 1.25 2.31
C GLU A 51 -4.22 1.94 1.26
N SER A 52 -3.43 2.94 1.68
CA SER A 52 -2.50 3.64 0.80
C SER A 52 -1.40 2.72 0.25
N LEU A 53 -0.87 1.82 1.08
CA LEU A 53 0.12 0.82 0.67
C LEU A 53 -0.47 -0.23 -0.27
N ASP A 54 -1.71 -0.66 -0.05
CA ASP A 54 -2.40 -1.59 -0.93
C ASP A 54 -2.69 -0.95 -2.30
N TYR A 55 -3.11 0.32 -2.30
CA TYR A 55 -3.25 1.09 -3.53
C TYR A 55 -1.92 1.21 -4.27
N LEU A 56 -0.85 1.63 -3.58
CA LEU A 56 0.48 1.75 -4.18
C LEU A 56 0.97 0.41 -4.75
N ARG A 57 0.77 -0.69 -4.01
CA ARG A 57 1.12 -2.04 -4.47
C ARG A 57 0.40 -2.38 -5.77
N LEU A 58 -0.89 -2.05 -5.88
CA LEU A 58 -1.67 -2.25 -7.10
C LEU A 58 -1.14 -1.38 -8.24
N SER A 59 -0.88 -0.10 -7.99
CA SER A 59 -0.33 0.83 -8.99
C SER A 59 1.00 0.34 -9.54
N VAL A 60 1.89 -0.18 -8.68
CA VAL A 60 3.17 -0.76 -9.11
C VAL A 60 2.96 -2.00 -9.98
N LYS A 61 2.00 -2.89 -9.65
CA LYS A 61 1.68 -4.04 -10.49
C LYS A 61 1.25 -3.61 -11.90
N TYR A 62 0.41 -2.58 -12.01
CA TYR A 62 0.00 -2.05 -13.31
C TYR A 62 1.17 -1.41 -14.06
N LEU A 63 1.99 -0.61 -13.39
CA LEU A 63 3.14 0.03 -14.03
C LEU A 63 4.12 -1.01 -14.61
N VAL A 64 4.41 -2.07 -13.85
CA VAL A 64 5.27 -3.17 -14.31
C VAL A 64 4.62 -3.94 -15.47
N PHE A 65 3.31 -4.16 -15.41
CA PHE A 65 2.59 -4.82 -16.50
C PHE A 65 2.64 -4.03 -17.80
N ASP A 66 2.36 -2.73 -17.73
CA ASP A 66 2.38 -1.83 -18.89
C ASP A 66 3.81 -1.68 -19.46
N LEU A 67 4.82 -1.65 -18.59
CA LEU A 67 6.22 -1.63 -18.99
C LEU A 67 6.62 -2.91 -19.75
N GLU A 68 6.17 -4.08 -19.29
CA GLU A 68 6.43 -5.33 -20.02
C GLU A 68 5.65 -5.39 -21.35
N ALA A 69 4.42 -4.87 -21.40
CA ALA A 69 3.65 -4.80 -22.63
C ALA A 69 4.36 -3.93 -23.70
N THR A 70 4.78 -2.72 -23.32
CA THR A 70 5.52 -1.81 -24.21
C THR A 70 6.89 -2.36 -24.61
N ARG A 71 7.58 -3.07 -23.71
CA ARG A 71 8.85 -3.76 -24.03
C ARG A 71 8.66 -4.84 -25.09
N ARG A 72 7.62 -5.68 -24.96
CA ARG A 72 7.28 -6.73 -25.94
C ARG A 72 6.87 -6.13 -27.28
N GLU A 73 6.07 -5.08 -27.26
CA GLU A 73 5.66 -4.37 -28.47
C GLU A 73 6.87 -3.79 -29.22
N ASN A 74 7.79 -3.11 -28.53
CA ASN A 74 9.01 -2.58 -29.13
C ASN A 74 9.86 -3.67 -29.78
N GLN A 75 10.04 -4.82 -29.09
CA GLN A 75 10.74 -5.97 -29.65
C GLN A 75 10.06 -6.54 -30.90
N TYR A 76 8.73 -6.61 -30.90
CA TYR A 76 7.97 -7.06 -32.07
C TYR A 76 8.14 -6.11 -33.26
N LEU A 77 8.03 -4.80 -33.03
CA LEU A 77 8.20 -3.78 -34.06
C LEU A 77 9.62 -3.78 -34.66
N ARG A 78 10.66 -3.92 -33.83
CA ARG A 78 12.06 -4.06 -34.31
C ARG A 78 12.23 -5.27 -35.23
N LYS A 79 11.70 -6.44 -34.84
CA LYS A 79 11.74 -7.64 -35.68
C LYS A 79 11.01 -7.44 -37.02
N LEU A 80 9.92 -6.66 -37.04
CA LEU A 80 9.21 -6.33 -38.27
C LEU A 80 10.07 -5.46 -39.19
N LEU A 81 10.72 -4.43 -38.64
CA LEU A 81 11.64 -3.55 -39.37
C LEU A 81 12.85 -4.32 -39.93
N ASP A 82 13.47 -5.18 -39.13
CA ASP A 82 14.62 -5.99 -39.56
C ASP A 82 14.25 -6.92 -40.74
N ARG A 83 13.07 -7.54 -40.71
CA ARG A 83 12.56 -8.36 -41.82
C ARG A 83 12.32 -7.52 -43.07
N GLN A 84 11.77 -6.32 -42.92
CA GLN A 84 11.46 -5.44 -44.03
C GLN A 84 12.74 -4.89 -44.68
N ALA A 85 13.76 -4.54 -43.89
CA ALA A 85 15.08 -4.16 -44.37
C ALA A 85 15.77 -5.30 -45.13
N GLY A 86 15.78 -6.51 -44.56
CA GLY A 86 16.37 -7.69 -45.23
C GLY A 86 15.64 -8.12 -46.51
N ALA A 87 14.32 -7.90 -46.60
CA ALA A 87 13.55 -8.14 -47.83
C ALA A 87 13.85 -7.12 -48.93
N ASN A 88 14.14 -5.86 -48.57
CA ASN A 88 14.51 -4.82 -49.54
C ASN A 88 15.91 -5.08 -50.13
N ASP A 89 16.89 -5.51 -49.31
CA ASP A 89 18.25 -5.84 -49.79
C ASP A 89 18.26 -7.01 -50.79
N GLN A 90 17.38 -8.01 -50.62
CA GLN A 90 17.26 -9.14 -51.55
C GLN A 90 16.66 -8.75 -52.91
N ASN A 91 15.76 -7.76 -52.93
CA ASN A 91 15.18 -7.26 -54.17
C ASN A 91 16.18 -6.43 -54.99
N ASP A 92 17.05 -5.66 -54.34
CA ASP A 92 18.09 -4.87 -55.03
C ASP A 92 19.21 -5.76 -55.62
N GLN A 93 19.51 -6.91 -55.03
CA GLN A 93 20.48 -7.86 -55.59
C GLN A 93 19.95 -8.59 -56.83
N ASN A 94 18.66 -8.94 -56.86
CA ASN A 94 18.03 -9.61 -58.01
C ASN A 94 17.77 -8.69 -59.22
N HIS A 95 17.96 -7.37 -59.08
CA HIS A 95 17.78 -6.42 -60.18
C HIS A 95 19.10 -6.02 -60.87
N ASN A 96 20.25 -6.46 -60.34
CA ASN A 96 21.59 -6.15 -60.84
C ASN A 96 22.30 -7.32 -61.55
N ASP A 97 21.64 -8.49 -61.67
CA ASP A 97 22.03 -9.62 -62.53
C ASP A 97 21.13 -9.69 -63.78
#